data_AF-A0A834EY24-F1
#
_entry.id   AF-A0A834EY24-F1
#
_cell.length_a   1.000
_cell.length_b   1.000
_cell.length_c   1.000
_cell.angle_alpha   90.00
_cell.angle_beta   90.00
_cell.angle_gamma   90.00
#
_symmetry.space_group_name_H-M   'P 1'
#
loop_
_entity.id
_entity.type
_entity.pdbx_description
1 polymer ?
#
loop_
_entity_poly.entity_id
_entity_poly.type
_entity_poly.pdbx_seq_one_letter_code
_entity_poly.pdbx_strand_id
1 'polypeptide(L)'
;MCNMQDDTPSENTLKHLSSHAGFTKCHKTSISLHSEQVEGSRRPSIEETHEVDSKAALLPEWLQDRPPNREIPSEEGTLNGLASPFKPVMDTNYYYSAVERNNLMRLSQSIPFTPVPPRGEPVTVYRLEESSPSILNNSMSSWSQLGLCAKIEFLSKEEMGGGLRRAVKVQCTWSEHDILKSGHLYIIKSFLPEVVNTWSSIYKEDTVLHLCLREIQQQRAAQKLTFAFNQMKPKSIPYSPRFLEVFLLYCHSAGQWFAVEECMTGEFRKYNNNNGDEIIPTNTLEEIMLAFSHWTYEYTRGELLVLDLQGVGENLTDPSVIKAEEKRSSDMVFGPANLGEDAIKNFRAKHHCNSCCRKLKLPDLKRNDYTPDKIIFPQDEPSDLTLQPGSATKESESTNSIRLML
;
A
#
# COMPACT_ATOMS: atom_id res chain seq x y z
N MET A 1 -68.49 12.57 15.54
CA MET A 1 -68.07 13.45 16.65
C MET A 1 -66.74 14.07 16.25
N CYS A 2 -66.71 15.42 16.22
CA CYS A 2 -65.59 16.36 16.04
C CYS A 2 -64.96 16.42 14.61
N ASN A 3 -65.19 17.43 13.75
CA ASN A 3 -64.88 18.90 13.79
C ASN A 3 -63.39 19.19 14.04
N MET A 4 -62.66 20.12 13.41
CA MET A 4 -62.74 21.08 12.27
C MET A 4 -61.25 21.52 12.06
N GLN A 5 -60.71 21.71 10.83
CA GLN A 5 -60.44 23.01 10.16
C GLN A 5 -59.92 24.13 11.08
N ASP A 6 -58.99 25.02 10.73
CA ASP A 6 -58.24 25.39 9.53
C ASP A 6 -57.10 26.34 10.02
N ASP A 7 -56.08 26.63 9.20
CA ASP A 7 -55.64 28.02 8.90
C ASP A 7 -54.22 28.07 8.31
N THR A 8 -54.17 28.35 7.01
CA THR A 8 -53.09 29.05 6.30
C THR A 8 -53.50 30.51 6.10
N PRO A 9 -52.57 31.48 6.06
CA PRO A 9 -52.30 32.19 4.79
C PRO A 9 -50.79 32.49 4.59
N SER A 10 -50.19 32.17 3.43
CA SER A 10 -49.91 33.06 2.28
C SER A 10 -49.15 34.37 2.58
N GLU A 11 -47.91 34.52 2.08
CA GLU A 11 -47.61 35.50 1.03
C GLU A 11 -46.19 35.40 0.45
N ASN A 12 -46.14 35.60 -0.86
CA ASN A 12 -44.99 35.71 -1.75
C ASN A 12 -44.02 36.83 -1.37
N THR A 13 -42.71 36.64 -1.61
CA THR A 13 -41.96 37.57 -2.49
C THR A 13 -40.71 36.90 -3.08
N LEU A 14 -40.66 36.85 -4.41
CA LEU A 14 -39.44 36.66 -5.21
C LEU A 14 -38.31 37.59 -4.73
N LYS A 15 -37.09 37.08 -4.53
CA LYS A 15 -35.87 37.70 -5.10
C LYS A 15 -34.85 36.64 -5.49
N HIS A 16 -34.72 36.49 -6.80
CA HIS A 16 -33.60 35.90 -7.52
C HIS A 16 -32.34 36.74 -7.24
N LEU A 17 -31.29 36.15 -6.65
CA LEU A 17 -29.95 36.73 -6.64
C LEU A 17 -28.91 35.61 -6.78
N SER A 18 -28.63 35.29 -8.04
CA SER A 18 -27.30 34.86 -8.46
C SER A 18 -26.27 35.92 -8.10
N SER A 19 -25.20 35.57 -7.38
CA SER A 19 -23.99 36.40 -7.34
C SER A 19 -22.76 35.56 -7.67
N HIS A 20 -22.37 35.63 -8.95
CA HIS A 20 -20.97 35.73 -9.32
C HIS A 20 -20.43 37.08 -8.83
N ALA A 21 -19.33 37.06 -8.09
CA ALA A 21 -18.26 38.08 -7.97
C ALA A 21 -17.45 37.75 -6.70
N GLY A 22 -16.12 37.81 -6.67
CA GLY A 22 -15.18 38.26 -7.67
C GLY A 22 -13.76 37.97 -7.21
N PHE A 23 -12.89 37.86 -8.21
CA PHE A 23 -11.45 37.97 -8.08
C PHE A 23 -11.05 39.17 -7.21
N THR A 24 -10.16 38.95 -6.25
CA THR A 24 -9.24 39.98 -5.77
C THR A 24 -7.81 39.51 -6.00
N LYS A 25 -7.05 40.40 -6.62
CA LYS A 25 -5.69 40.23 -7.13
C LYS A 25 -4.72 40.85 -6.11
N CYS A 26 -3.61 40.16 -5.91
CA CYS A 26 -2.31 40.62 -5.39
C CYS A 26 -2.22 41.19 -3.97
N HIS A 27 -1.39 40.55 -3.15
CA HIS A 27 -0.15 41.19 -2.71
C HIS A 27 1.03 40.19 -2.82
N LYS A 28 1.96 40.51 -3.73
CA LYS A 28 3.32 39.98 -3.75
C LYS A 28 4.06 40.63 -2.59
N THR A 29 4.59 39.84 -1.68
CA THR A 29 5.61 40.29 -0.73
C THR A 29 6.92 39.63 -1.12
N SER A 30 7.80 40.44 -1.70
CA SER A 30 9.20 40.13 -1.96
C SER A 30 9.94 40.04 -0.63
N ILE A 31 10.58 38.89 -0.35
CA ILE A 31 11.55 38.78 0.73
C ILE A 31 12.94 38.99 0.12
N SER A 32 13.61 40.04 0.60
CA SER A 32 14.97 40.43 0.27
C SER A 32 15.96 39.50 0.99
N LEU A 33 16.89 38.93 0.23
CA LEU A 33 18.10 38.27 0.75
C LEU A 33 19.02 39.35 1.36
N HIS A 34 19.41 39.18 2.62
CA HIS A 34 20.53 39.91 3.21
C HIS A 34 21.77 39.02 3.20
N SER A 35 22.81 39.56 2.56
CA SER A 35 24.18 39.06 2.49
C SER A 35 24.95 39.56 3.70
N GLU A 36 25.64 38.67 4.41
CA GLU A 36 26.80 39.03 5.25
C GLU A 36 28.05 38.41 4.63
N GLN A 37 29.03 39.28 4.33
CA GLN A 37 30.38 38.96 3.90
C GLN A 37 31.28 38.77 5.12
N VAL A 38 32.15 37.75 5.10
CA VAL A 38 33.52 37.86 5.64
C VAL A 38 34.48 37.03 4.77
N GLU A 39 35.56 37.70 4.35
CA GLU A 39 36.74 37.27 3.58
C GLU A 39 37.50 36.10 4.26
N GLY A 40 38.37 35.29 3.66
CA GLY A 40 38.99 35.19 2.34
C GLY A 40 40.26 34.33 2.47
N SER A 41 40.60 33.47 1.49
CA SER A 41 41.98 33.02 1.26
C SER A 41 42.20 32.39 -0.12
N ARG A 42 42.87 33.17 -0.97
CA ARG A 42 43.89 32.87 -2.00
C ARG A 42 43.81 31.58 -2.87
N ARG A 43 43.61 31.85 -4.17
CA ARG A 43 43.96 31.16 -5.45
C ARG A 43 45.33 30.42 -5.50
N PRO A 44 45.62 29.51 -6.49
CA PRO A 44 45.30 29.70 -7.92
C PRO A 44 44.88 28.49 -8.82
N SER A 45 44.05 28.85 -9.81
CA SER A 45 43.89 28.43 -11.23
C SER A 45 44.41 27.07 -11.74
N ILE A 46 43.50 26.31 -12.38
CA ILE A 46 43.66 25.74 -13.74
C ILE A 46 42.27 25.82 -14.41
N GLU A 47 42.17 26.57 -15.52
CA GLU A 47 41.02 26.61 -16.42
C GLU A 47 41.23 25.58 -17.55
N GLU A 48 40.29 24.66 -17.74
CA GLU A 48 40.09 23.96 -19.01
C GLU A 48 38.61 24.05 -19.38
N THR A 49 38.37 24.75 -20.48
CA THR A 49 37.07 24.96 -21.12
C THR A 49 36.77 23.76 -22.02
N HIS A 50 35.69 23.03 -21.74
CA HIS A 50 35.12 22.06 -22.67
C HIS A 50 33.62 22.35 -22.85
N GLU A 51 33.31 23.13 -23.89
CA GLU A 51 32.02 23.08 -24.57
C GLU A 51 32.00 21.79 -25.42
N VAL A 52 31.03 20.90 -25.17
CA VAL A 52 30.77 19.75 -26.04
C VAL A 52 29.28 19.71 -26.38
N ASP A 53 29.00 20.18 -27.59
CA ASP A 53 27.72 20.09 -28.29
C ASP A 53 27.44 18.60 -28.62
N SER A 54 26.47 18.01 -27.93
CA SER A 54 26.13 16.58 -28.07
C SER A 54 24.93 16.41 -28.99
N LYS A 55 25.19 16.45 -30.30
CA LYS A 55 24.23 16.05 -31.33
C LYS A 55 24.91 15.27 -32.46
N ALA A 56 25.54 14.15 -32.12
CA ALA A 56 25.95 13.15 -33.10
C ALA A 56 26.18 11.78 -32.44
N ALA A 57 25.14 10.96 -32.37
CA ALA A 57 25.31 9.52 -32.32
C ALA A 57 24.10 8.86 -32.99
N LEU A 58 24.40 7.84 -33.80
CA LEU A 58 23.50 6.85 -34.41
C LEU A 58 23.00 7.16 -35.83
N LEU A 59 23.89 6.95 -36.81
CA LEU A 59 23.51 6.42 -38.13
C LEU A 59 24.46 5.25 -38.48
N PRO A 60 23.97 4.06 -38.89
CA PRO A 60 24.81 2.93 -39.25
C PRO A 60 25.40 3.02 -40.67
N GLU A 61 26.61 2.48 -40.82
CA GLU A 61 27.37 2.21 -42.05
C GLU A 61 26.57 1.42 -43.10
N TRP A 62 26.39 1.96 -44.31
CA TRP A 62 26.02 1.14 -45.48
C TRP A 62 26.34 1.74 -46.87
N LEU A 63 27.35 2.61 -47.02
CA LEU A 63 27.69 3.16 -48.35
C LEU A 63 29.20 3.13 -48.63
N GLN A 64 29.75 1.92 -48.75
CA GLN A 64 30.96 1.68 -49.54
C GLN A 64 30.82 0.34 -50.25
N ASP A 65 30.34 0.38 -51.50
CA ASP A 65 30.76 -0.58 -52.54
C ASP A 65 30.36 -0.04 -53.93
N ARG A 66 31.38 0.30 -54.74
CA ARG A 66 31.26 0.58 -56.18
C ARG A 66 31.61 -0.70 -56.95
N PRO A 67 30.88 -1.08 -58.01
CA PRO A 67 31.38 -2.04 -58.99
C PRO A 67 32.06 -1.35 -60.20
N PRO A 68 32.97 -2.03 -60.92
CA PRO A 68 33.74 -1.44 -62.02
C PRO A 68 33.07 -1.62 -63.40
N ASN A 69 33.45 -0.72 -64.32
CA ASN A 69 33.11 -0.66 -65.75
C ASN A 69 33.17 -2.00 -66.51
N ARG A 70 32.17 -2.27 -67.36
CA ARG A 70 32.33 -3.08 -68.59
C ARG A 70 31.26 -2.76 -69.65
N GLU A 71 31.67 -2.96 -70.89
CA GLU A 71 31.16 -2.43 -72.17
C GLU A 71 29.78 -2.94 -72.62
N ILE A 72 29.16 -2.16 -73.52
CA ILE A 72 27.90 -2.42 -74.23
C ILE A 72 28.12 -3.44 -75.37
N PRO A 73 27.10 -4.25 -75.70
CA PRO A 73 26.72 -4.42 -77.10
C PRO A 73 25.21 -4.18 -77.34
N SER A 74 24.94 -3.67 -78.54
CA SER A 74 23.66 -3.41 -79.18
C SER A 74 22.92 -4.69 -79.58
N GLU A 75 21.59 -4.70 -79.50
CA GLU A 75 20.70 -5.15 -80.59
C GLU A 75 19.21 -4.88 -80.29
N GLU A 76 18.45 -4.68 -81.37
CA GLU A 76 17.03 -4.34 -81.45
C GLU A 76 16.10 -5.42 -80.90
N GLY A 77 14.95 -5.01 -80.35
CA GLY A 77 13.89 -5.92 -79.95
C GLY A 77 12.66 -5.17 -79.45
N THR A 78 11.76 -4.84 -80.37
CA THR A 78 10.41 -4.34 -80.11
C THR A 78 9.66 -5.30 -79.17
N LEU A 79 9.10 -4.81 -78.05
CA LEU A 79 7.84 -5.32 -77.49
C LEU A 79 7.32 -4.40 -76.38
N ASN A 80 6.11 -3.90 -76.62
CA ASN A 80 5.30 -3.11 -75.70
C ASN A 80 5.10 -3.85 -74.36
N GLY A 81 5.52 -3.21 -73.27
CA GLY A 81 5.20 -3.62 -71.91
C GLY A 81 4.99 -2.38 -71.05
N LEU A 82 3.73 -2.16 -70.65
CA LEU A 82 3.23 -1.07 -69.81
C LEU A 82 4.23 -0.66 -68.70
N ALA A 83 4.91 0.47 -68.90
CA ALA A 83 5.73 1.07 -67.85
C ALA A 83 4.83 1.86 -66.89
N SER A 84 4.83 1.45 -65.62
CA SER A 84 4.26 2.20 -64.49
C SER A 84 4.77 3.65 -64.51
N PRO A 85 3.93 4.67 -64.22
CA PRO A 85 4.32 6.08 -64.24
C PRO A 85 5.30 6.46 -63.12
N PHE A 86 5.76 5.48 -62.33
CA PHE A 86 6.63 5.65 -61.18
C PHE A 86 8.03 5.03 -61.39
N LYS A 87 8.65 5.21 -62.56
CA LYS A 87 10.10 5.00 -62.64
C LYS A 87 10.81 6.32 -62.33
N PRO A 88 11.59 6.40 -61.23
CA PRO A 88 12.43 7.56 -61.00
C PRO A 88 13.51 7.55 -62.09
N VAL A 89 13.55 8.62 -62.87
CA VAL A 89 14.72 8.92 -63.70
C VAL A 89 15.91 9.01 -62.75
N MET A 90 16.98 8.25 -63.05
CA MET A 90 18.23 8.29 -62.30
C MET A 90 18.87 9.67 -62.48
N ASP A 91 18.42 10.64 -61.68
CA ASP A 91 19.04 11.94 -61.55
C ASP A 91 20.20 11.84 -60.55
N THR A 92 21.38 12.21 -61.03
CA THR A 92 22.70 12.12 -60.36
C THR A 92 22.88 13.07 -59.17
N ASN A 93 21.80 13.54 -58.56
CA ASN A 93 21.78 14.29 -57.31
C ASN A 93 20.70 13.66 -56.44
N TYR A 94 21.05 13.20 -55.23
CA TYR A 94 20.11 12.69 -54.23
C TYR A 94 19.12 13.79 -53.82
N TYR A 95 18.13 14.06 -54.67
CA TYR A 95 17.06 15.01 -54.40
C TYR A 95 15.97 14.27 -53.63
N TYR A 96 15.71 14.75 -52.43
CA TYR A 96 14.60 14.33 -51.59
C TYR A 96 13.33 14.10 -52.41
N SER A 97 12.66 12.99 -52.15
CA SER A 97 11.32 12.70 -52.68
C SER A 97 10.36 13.84 -52.34
N ALA A 98 9.30 13.98 -53.14
CA ALA A 98 8.26 14.96 -52.87
C ALA A 98 7.66 14.83 -51.45
N VAL A 99 7.61 13.61 -50.89
CA VAL A 99 7.15 13.34 -49.53
C VAL A 99 8.11 13.92 -48.49
N GLU A 100 9.42 13.71 -48.65
CA GLU A 100 10.44 14.27 -47.77
C GLU A 100 10.47 15.80 -47.84
N ARG A 101 10.38 16.37 -49.06
CA ARG A 101 10.26 17.82 -49.26
C ARG A 101 9.01 18.37 -48.58
N ASN A 102 7.85 17.71 -48.74
CA ASN A 102 6.60 18.16 -48.14
C ASN A 102 6.65 18.11 -46.61
N ASN A 103 7.26 17.07 -46.01
CA ASN A 103 7.45 16.98 -44.56
C ASN A 103 8.36 18.11 -44.05
N LEU A 104 9.45 18.40 -44.76
CA LEU A 104 10.35 19.52 -44.41
C LEU A 104 9.66 20.88 -44.52
N MET A 105 8.98 21.15 -45.64
CA MET A 105 8.28 22.41 -45.85
C MET A 105 7.05 22.56 -44.93
N ARG A 106 6.46 21.45 -44.46
CA ARG A 106 5.37 21.47 -43.48
C ARG A 106 5.85 21.96 -42.10
N LEU A 107 7.08 21.63 -41.71
CA LEU A 107 7.67 22.08 -40.43
C LEU A 107 7.93 23.59 -40.41
N SER A 108 8.07 24.25 -41.56
CA SER A 108 8.17 25.71 -41.64
C SER A 108 6.82 26.43 -41.64
N GLN A 109 5.70 25.69 -41.57
CA GLN A 109 4.34 26.22 -41.50
C GLN A 109 3.76 26.03 -40.09
N SER A 110 2.69 26.75 -39.78
CA SER A 110 1.95 26.54 -38.53
C SER A 110 1.32 25.15 -38.51
N ILE A 111 1.84 24.28 -37.64
CA ILE A 111 1.27 22.96 -37.38
C ILE A 111 0.19 23.13 -36.29
N PRO A 112 -1.04 22.64 -36.51
CA PRO A 112 -2.06 22.68 -35.48
C PRO A 112 -1.60 21.88 -34.26
N PHE A 113 -1.45 22.57 -33.14
CA PHE A 113 -1.15 21.99 -31.84
C PHE A 113 -2.25 22.42 -30.87
N THR A 114 -3.05 21.44 -30.42
CA THR A 114 -4.12 21.67 -29.45
C THR A 114 -3.70 21.07 -28.13
N PRO A 115 -3.22 21.87 -27.16
CA PRO A 115 -2.88 21.34 -25.85
C PRO A 115 -4.17 20.87 -25.15
N VAL A 116 -4.24 19.57 -24.86
CA VAL A 116 -5.33 19.00 -24.08
C VAL A 116 -5.03 19.20 -22.59
N PRO A 117 -5.98 19.66 -21.76
CA PRO A 117 -5.76 19.76 -20.33
C PRO A 117 -5.29 18.41 -19.76
N PRO A 118 -4.22 18.40 -18.95
CA PRO A 118 -3.74 17.16 -18.36
C PRO A 118 -4.84 16.57 -17.48
N ARG A 119 -5.26 15.34 -17.78
CA ARG A 119 -6.18 14.58 -16.95
C ARG A 119 -5.46 13.99 -15.74
N GLY A 120 -6.17 13.90 -14.62
CA GLY A 120 -5.67 13.33 -13.39
C GLY A 120 -4.97 14.33 -12.47
N GLU A 121 -4.98 13.99 -11.19
CA GLU A 121 -4.42 14.80 -10.11
C GLU A 121 -2.98 14.37 -9.79
N PRO A 122 -2.04 15.31 -9.72
CA PRO A 122 -0.70 15.04 -9.22
C PRO A 122 -0.73 14.85 -7.69
N VAL A 123 -0.06 13.82 -7.22
CA VAL A 123 0.04 13.47 -5.80
C VAL A 123 1.48 13.12 -5.45
N THR A 124 1.81 13.24 -4.16
CA THR A 124 3.11 12.82 -3.63
C THR A 124 2.92 11.58 -2.78
N VAL A 125 3.67 10.52 -3.07
CA VAL A 125 3.56 9.23 -2.41
C VAL A 125 4.80 8.98 -1.55
N TYR A 126 4.57 8.55 -0.32
CA TYR A 126 5.59 8.15 0.64
C TYR A 126 5.38 6.69 1.02
N ARG A 127 6.48 5.97 1.21
CA ARG A 127 6.47 4.55 1.54
C ARG A 127 6.97 4.33 2.95
N LEU A 128 6.35 3.39 3.65
CA LEU A 128 6.97 2.80 4.84
C LEU A 128 7.94 1.72 4.36
N GLU A 129 9.22 2.05 4.32
CA GLU A 129 10.30 1.19 3.83
C GLU A 129 10.68 0.13 4.86
N GLU A 130 11.44 -0.87 4.40
CA GLU A 130 11.85 -2.02 5.18
C GLU A 130 13.34 -2.27 4.97
N SER A 131 14.11 -2.36 6.05
CA SER A 131 15.56 -2.61 5.98
C SER A 131 15.90 -3.98 5.38
N SER A 132 14.99 -4.95 5.46
CA SER A 132 15.18 -6.31 4.93
C SER A 132 13.87 -6.88 4.37
N PRO A 133 13.45 -6.49 3.15
CA PRO A 133 12.18 -6.93 2.57
C PRO A 133 12.04 -8.45 2.40
N SER A 134 13.15 -9.17 2.25
CA SER A 134 13.18 -10.63 2.12
C SER A 134 12.90 -11.39 3.43
N ILE A 135 13.05 -10.71 4.58
CA ILE A 135 12.83 -11.26 5.92
C ILE A 135 11.97 -10.25 6.70
N LEU A 136 10.75 -10.03 6.20
CA LEU A 136 9.91 -8.91 6.61
C LEU A 136 9.63 -8.88 8.12
N ASN A 137 9.49 -10.04 8.77
CA ASN A 137 9.25 -10.16 10.20
C ASN A 137 10.44 -9.70 11.08
N ASN A 138 11.68 -9.74 10.57
CA ASN A 138 12.89 -9.27 11.26
C ASN A 138 13.39 -7.92 10.73
N SER A 139 12.66 -7.32 9.79
CA SER A 139 13.00 -6.04 9.17
C SER A 139 12.55 -4.86 10.03
N MET A 140 13.31 -3.78 10.00
CA MET A 140 12.96 -2.51 10.64
C MET A 140 12.22 -1.61 9.65
N SER A 141 11.07 -1.07 10.08
CA SER A 141 10.26 -0.16 9.27
C SER A 141 10.68 1.30 9.48
N SER A 142 10.85 2.05 8.40
CA SER A 142 11.15 3.50 8.44
C SER A 142 10.48 4.25 7.30
N TRP A 143 10.00 5.47 7.56
CA TRP A 143 9.35 6.29 6.53
C TRP A 143 10.37 6.82 5.52
N SER A 144 10.01 6.76 4.23
CA SER A 144 10.78 7.40 3.16
C SER A 144 10.86 8.90 3.40
N GLN A 145 12.04 9.49 3.20
CA GLN A 145 12.26 10.92 3.39
C GLN A 145 11.92 11.73 2.14
N LEU A 146 12.13 11.13 0.97
CA LEU A 146 11.75 11.71 -0.31
C LEU A 146 10.36 11.21 -0.71
N GLY A 147 9.47 12.14 -1.03
CA GLY A 147 8.18 11.83 -1.63
C GLY A 147 8.32 11.70 -3.14
N LEU A 148 7.71 10.68 -3.72
CA LEU A 148 7.74 10.41 -5.16
C LEU A 148 6.47 10.91 -5.84
N CYS A 149 6.60 11.44 -7.05
CA CYS A 149 5.44 11.94 -7.79
C CYS A 149 4.60 10.78 -8.34
N ALA A 150 3.27 10.89 -8.25
CA ALA A 150 2.35 10.03 -8.98
C ALA A 150 1.20 10.84 -9.55
N LYS A 151 0.50 10.26 -10.53
CA LYS A 151 -0.66 10.86 -11.17
C LYS A 151 -1.82 9.90 -11.16
N ILE A 152 -2.95 10.33 -10.59
CA ILE A 152 -4.14 9.51 -10.37
C ILE A 152 -5.37 10.12 -11.04
N GLU A 153 -6.22 9.28 -11.62
CA GLU A 153 -7.53 9.67 -12.15
C GLU A 153 -8.65 9.13 -11.26
N PHE A 154 -9.53 10.01 -10.81
CA PHE A 154 -10.73 9.63 -10.08
C PHE A 154 -11.74 9.00 -11.04
N LEU A 155 -12.05 7.72 -10.82
CA LEU A 155 -12.95 6.98 -11.71
C LEU A 155 -14.42 7.09 -11.30
N SER A 156 -14.68 7.22 -10.00
CA SER A 156 -16.03 7.36 -9.45
C SER A 156 -16.06 8.45 -8.39
N LYS A 157 -17.25 9.06 -8.23
CA LYS A 157 -17.61 9.85 -7.03
C LYS A 157 -18.17 8.96 -5.92
N GLU A 158 -18.23 7.65 -6.16
CA GLU A 158 -18.82 6.69 -5.25
C GLU A 158 -17.85 6.46 -4.09
N GLU A 159 -18.21 7.00 -2.94
CA GLU A 159 -17.51 6.78 -1.70
C GLU A 159 -17.97 5.44 -1.12
N MET A 160 -17.04 4.48 -1.04
CA MET A 160 -17.24 3.26 -0.28
C MET A 160 -17.04 3.61 1.20
N GLY A 161 -18.09 3.45 2.00
CA GLY A 161 -18.08 3.82 3.42
C GLY A 161 -17.91 2.60 4.33
N GLY A 162 -16.96 2.69 5.25
CA GLY A 162 -16.87 1.81 6.41
C GLY A 162 -17.07 2.60 7.72
N GLY A 163 -16.78 1.98 8.87
CA GLY A 163 -17.05 2.61 10.17
C GLY A 163 -16.42 3.99 10.37
N LEU A 164 -15.09 4.12 10.22
CA LEU A 164 -14.34 5.34 10.57
C LEU A 164 -13.82 6.13 9.36
N ARG A 165 -14.02 5.63 8.15
CA ARG A 165 -13.31 6.07 6.94
C ARG A 165 -14.20 6.05 5.71
N ARG A 166 -13.84 6.92 4.77
CA ARG A 166 -14.33 6.92 3.39
C ARG A 166 -13.24 6.42 2.46
N ALA A 167 -13.63 5.65 1.45
CA ALA A 167 -12.75 5.09 0.45
C ALA A 167 -13.21 5.49 -0.96
N VAL A 168 -12.28 5.91 -1.81
CA VAL A 168 -12.56 6.30 -3.20
C VAL A 168 -11.67 5.51 -4.14
N LYS A 169 -12.26 5.03 -5.25
CA LYS A 169 -11.54 4.28 -6.27
C LYS A 169 -10.91 5.20 -7.30
N VAL A 170 -9.62 5.03 -7.53
CA VAL A 170 -8.84 5.81 -8.50
C VAL A 170 -8.02 4.89 -9.41
N GLN A 171 -7.57 5.40 -10.54
CA GLN A 171 -6.60 4.75 -11.41
C GLN A 171 -5.27 5.48 -11.34
N CYS A 172 -4.17 4.77 -11.15
CA CYS A 172 -2.84 5.35 -11.35
C CYS A 172 -2.53 5.41 -12.84
N THR A 173 -2.32 6.60 -13.41
CA THR A 173 -1.90 6.74 -14.81
C THR A 173 -0.38 6.65 -14.97
N TRP A 174 0.36 7.09 -13.96
CA TRP A 174 1.82 7.11 -13.95
C TRP A 174 2.32 7.33 -12.52
N SER A 175 3.46 6.75 -12.17
CA SER A 175 4.20 7.15 -10.97
C SER A 175 5.69 7.05 -11.18
N GLU A 176 6.42 7.87 -10.42
CA GLU A 176 7.87 7.88 -10.41
C GLU A 176 8.40 6.58 -9.81
N HIS A 177 9.38 5.96 -10.49
CA HIS A 177 9.95 4.66 -10.12
C HIS A 177 8.93 3.53 -9.93
N ASP A 178 7.74 3.64 -10.55
CA ASP A 178 6.65 2.68 -10.44
C ASP A 178 6.24 2.36 -8.98
N ILE A 179 6.38 3.33 -8.07
CA ILE A 179 5.92 3.18 -6.66
C ILE A 179 4.45 2.79 -6.58
N LEU A 180 3.63 3.33 -7.49
CA LEU A 180 2.28 2.86 -7.81
C LEU A 180 2.26 2.38 -9.26
N LYS A 181 1.77 1.16 -9.50
CA LYS A 181 1.73 0.55 -10.82
C LYS A 181 0.85 1.35 -11.77
N SER A 182 1.41 1.80 -12.90
CA SER A 182 0.65 2.46 -13.96
C SER A 182 -0.46 1.55 -14.51
N GLY A 183 -1.61 2.13 -14.85
CA GLY A 183 -2.81 1.45 -15.33
C GLY A 183 -3.64 0.74 -14.24
N HIS A 184 -3.11 0.59 -13.03
CA HIS A 184 -3.77 -0.16 -11.96
C HIS A 184 -4.76 0.69 -11.16
N LEU A 185 -5.70 0.00 -10.53
CA LEU A 185 -6.74 0.59 -9.69
C LEU A 185 -6.29 0.60 -8.24
N TYR A 186 -6.54 1.71 -7.56
CA TYR A 186 -6.19 1.96 -6.17
C TYR A 186 -7.40 2.45 -5.39
N ILE A 187 -7.37 2.25 -4.08
CA ILE A 187 -8.32 2.80 -3.12
C ILE A 187 -7.60 3.86 -2.29
N ILE A 188 -8.12 5.09 -2.30
CA ILE A 188 -7.67 6.18 -1.43
C ILE A 188 -8.63 6.27 -0.25
N LYS A 189 -8.10 6.24 0.98
CA LYS A 189 -8.86 6.28 2.21
C LYS A 189 -8.62 7.60 2.95
N SER A 190 -9.70 8.17 3.49
CA SER A 190 -9.68 9.34 4.38
C SER A 190 -10.51 9.08 5.63
N PHE A 191 -10.11 9.69 6.74
CA PHE A 191 -10.88 9.62 7.98
C PHE A 191 -12.12 10.52 7.92
N LEU A 192 -13.19 10.09 8.58
CA LEU A 192 -14.37 10.91 8.78
C LEU A 192 -14.07 12.10 9.72
N PRO A 193 -14.70 13.26 9.54
CA PRO A 193 -14.46 14.44 10.38
C PRO A 193 -14.62 14.18 11.88
N GLU A 194 -15.58 13.33 12.27
CA GLU A 194 -15.83 12.95 13.66
C GLU A 194 -14.62 12.25 14.29
N VAL A 195 -13.93 11.42 13.51
CA VAL A 195 -12.70 10.73 13.94
C VAL A 195 -11.57 11.73 14.11
N VAL A 196 -11.37 12.61 13.13
CA VAL A 196 -10.35 13.66 13.20
C VAL A 196 -10.59 14.54 14.43
N ASN A 197 -11.83 14.94 14.69
CA ASN A 197 -12.20 15.74 15.86
C ASN A 197 -11.90 15.02 17.18
N THR A 198 -12.20 13.72 17.27
CA THR A 198 -11.91 12.90 18.46
C THR A 198 -10.40 12.88 18.77
N TRP A 199 -9.58 12.72 17.74
CA TRP A 199 -8.13 12.58 17.87
C TRP A 199 -7.37 13.91 17.87
N SER A 200 -8.03 15.04 17.57
CA SER A 200 -7.44 16.39 17.66
C SER A 200 -6.98 16.76 19.08
N SER A 201 -7.57 16.13 20.09
CA SER A 201 -7.17 16.27 21.48
C SER A 201 -5.79 15.66 21.76
N ILE A 202 -5.46 14.57 21.07
CA ILE A 202 -4.21 13.79 21.20
C ILE A 202 -3.14 14.37 20.27
N TYR A 203 -3.46 14.51 18.98
CA TYR A 203 -2.56 15.11 17.99
C TYR A 203 -2.96 16.56 17.73
N LYS A 204 -2.21 17.49 18.33
CA LYS A 204 -2.46 18.93 18.25
C LYS A 204 -2.28 19.51 16.84
N GLU A 205 -1.36 18.93 16.08
CA GLU A 205 -1.02 19.34 14.72
C GLU A 205 -1.06 18.12 13.80
N ASP A 206 -1.39 18.35 12.53
CA ASP A 206 -1.42 17.34 11.48
C ASP A 206 -2.13 16.04 11.90
N THR A 207 -3.28 16.15 12.56
CA THR A 207 -4.04 15.01 13.09
C THR A 207 -4.30 13.96 12.01
N VAL A 208 -4.68 14.39 10.79
CA VAL A 208 -4.95 13.48 9.67
C VAL A 208 -3.70 12.74 9.21
N LEU A 209 -2.56 13.42 9.13
CA LEU A 209 -1.27 12.79 8.81
C LEU A 209 -0.95 11.71 9.84
N HIS A 210 -0.99 12.04 11.12
CA HIS A 210 -0.71 11.08 12.20
C HIS A 210 -1.63 9.87 12.15
N LEU A 211 -2.93 10.08 11.92
CA LEU A 211 -3.88 8.98 11.75
C LEU A 211 -3.52 8.09 10.55
N CYS A 212 -3.14 8.67 9.40
CA CYS A 212 -2.70 7.89 8.23
C CYS A 212 -1.40 7.12 8.52
N LEU A 213 -0.42 7.74 9.18
CA LEU A 213 0.84 7.09 9.55
C LEU A 213 0.58 5.87 10.43
N ARG A 214 -0.28 6.01 11.44
CA ARG A 214 -0.67 4.93 12.37
C ARG A 214 -1.40 3.80 11.65
N GLU A 215 -2.35 4.13 10.79
CA GLU A 215 -3.08 3.14 9.99
C GLU A 215 -2.14 2.27 9.14
N ILE A 216 -1.17 2.91 8.47
CA ILE A 216 -0.19 2.23 7.63
C ILE A 216 0.74 1.36 8.49
N GLN A 217 1.16 1.85 9.64
CA GLN A 217 1.95 1.08 10.61
C GLN A 217 1.19 -0.13 11.16
N GLN A 218 -0.10 0.01 11.45
CA GLN A 218 -0.98 -1.08 11.90
C GLN A 218 -1.05 -2.19 10.85
N GLN A 219 -1.32 -1.83 9.60
CA GLN A 219 -1.37 -2.81 8.51
C GLN A 219 -0.01 -3.46 8.28
N ARG A 220 1.10 -2.70 8.41
CA ARG A 220 2.46 -3.26 8.34
C ARG A 220 2.75 -4.25 9.46
N ALA A 221 2.30 -4.01 10.69
CA ALA A 221 2.44 -4.96 11.79
C ALA A 221 1.72 -6.29 11.48
N ALA A 222 0.50 -6.21 10.93
CA ALA A 222 -0.23 -7.39 10.46
C ALA A 222 0.46 -8.10 9.27
N GLN A 223 1.09 -7.34 8.36
CA GLN A 223 1.93 -7.91 7.30
C GLN A 223 3.12 -8.70 7.85
N LYS A 224 3.80 -8.20 8.87
CA LYS A 224 4.93 -8.90 9.51
C LYS A 224 4.47 -10.20 10.18
N LEU A 225 3.31 -10.19 10.84
CA LEU A 225 2.72 -11.40 11.44
C LEU A 225 2.27 -12.43 10.40
N THR A 226 1.63 -12.00 9.31
CA THR A 226 1.27 -12.92 8.21
C THR A 226 2.50 -13.50 7.51
N PHE A 227 3.56 -12.70 7.36
CA PHE A 227 4.84 -13.19 6.84
C PHE A 227 5.41 -14.30 7.72
N ALA A 228 5.48 -14.08 9.03
CA ALA A 228 5.93 -15.09 10.00
C ALA A 228 5.04 -16.35 9.97
N PHE A 229 3.72 -16.18 9.97
CA PHE A 229 2.75 -17.27 9.86
C PHE A 229 3.02 -18.15 8.63
N ASN A 230 3.19 -17.52 7.47
CA ASN A 230 3.41 -18.24 6.20
C ASN A 230 4.75 -18.99 6.17
N GLN A 231 5.76 -18.53 6.91
CA GLN A 231 7.02 -19.24 7.07
C GLN A 231 6.92 -20.45 8.00
N MET A 232 6.19 -20.34 9.11
CA MET A 232 6.14 -21.37 10.15
C MET A 232 5.01 -22.39 9.99
N LYS A 233 3.96 -22.07 9.24
CA LYS A 233 2.81 -22.97 9.10
C LYS A 233 3.21 -24.31 8.49
N PRO A 234 2.59 -25.43 8.91
CA PRO A 234 2.76 -26.72 8.26
C PRO A 234 2.45 -26.67 6.76
N LYS A 235 3.18 -27.44 5.96
CA LYS A 235 2.97 -27.54 4.50
C LYS A 235 1.58 -28.10 4.12
N SER A 236 0.87 -28.71 5.07
CA SER A 236 -0.51 -29.19 4.90
C SER A 236 -1.57 -28.09 4.94
N ILE A 237 -1.17 -26.83 5.18
CA ILE A 237 -2.03 -25.65 5.12
C ILE A 237 -1.80 -24.95 3.76
N PRO A 238 -2.78 -25.02 2.83
CA PRO A 238 -2.56 -24.62 1.44
C PRO A 238 -2.55 -23.11 1.22
N TYR A 239 -3.38 -22.36 1.94
CA TYR A 239 -3.57 -20.92 1.70
C TYR A 239 -2.64 -20.06 2.55
N SER A 240 -2.24 -18.91 2.01
CA SER A 240 -1.28 -17.95 2.57
C SER A 240 -1.92 -16.57 2.72
N PRO A 241 -2.53 -16.25 3.87
CA PRO A 241 -3.05 -14.92 4.13
C PRO A 241 -1.99 -13.85 3.91
N ARG A 242 -2.37 -12.74 3.26
CA ARG A 242 -1.46 -11.64 2.95
C ARG A 242 -2.18 -10.31 3.08
N PHE A 243 -1.63 -9.40 3.88
CA PHE A 243 -2.11 -8.02 3.93
C PHE A 243 -1.54 -7.18 2.78
N LEU A 244 -2.37 -6.31 2.20
CA LEU A 244 -1.94 -5.34 1.19
C LEU A 244 -0.92 -4.36 1.76
N GLU A 245 -0.01 -3.90 0.91
CA GLU A 245 0.84 -2.76 1.24
C GLU A 245 0.04 -1.46 1.09
N VAL A 246 0.24 -0.56 2.05
CA VAL A 246 -0.40 0.75 2.08
C VAL A 246 0.69 1.82 2.02
N PHE A 247 0.46 2.83 1.20
CA PHE A 247 1.32 4.00 1.05
C PHE A 247 0.65 5.23 1.63
N LEU A 248 1.46 6.19 2.05
CA LEU A 248 0.98 7.50 2.44
C LEU A 248 0.92 8.38 1.18
N LEU A 249 -0.17 9.10 0.99
CA LEU A 249 -0.41 9.92 -0.19
C LEU A 249 -0.81 11.33 0.24
N TYR A 250 -0.12 12.33 -0.30
CA TYR A 250 -0.50 13.73 -0.20
C TYR A 250 -1.09 14.22 -1.52
N CYS A 251 -2.31 14.76 -1.46
CA CYS A 251 -2.96 15.36 -2.62
C CYS A 251 -2.92 16.88 -2.51
N HIS A 252 -2.14 17.53 -3.38
CA HIS A 252 -1.94 18.98 -3.38
C HIS A 252 -3.24 19.75 -3.64
N SER A 253 -4.05 19.27 -4.59
CA SER A 253 -5.34 19.89 -4.95
C SER A 253 -6.36 19.85 -3.80
N ALA A 254 -6.28 18.84 -2.93
CA ALA A 254 -7.14 18.71 -1.75
C ALA A 254 -6.51 19.27 -0.47
N GLY A 255 -5.20 19.55 -0.47
CA GLY A 255 -4.45 20.00 0.70
C GLY A 255 -4.48 19.03 1.88
N GLN A 256 -4.50 17.72 1.63
CA GLN A 256 -4.80 16.70 2.65
C GLN A 256 -4.00 15.41 2.44
N TRP A 257 -3.79 14.68 3.55
CA TRP A 257 -3.16 13.36 3.59
C TRP A 257 -4.18 12.22 3.52
N PHE A 258 -3.76 11.12 2.89
CA PHE A 258 -4.57 9.93 2.68
C PHE A 258 -3.70 8.67 2.80
N ALA A 259 -4.35 7.53 3.05
CA ALA A 259 -3.75 6.22 2.85
C ALA A 259 -4.18 5.66 1.49
N VAL A 260 -3.29 5.01 0.76
CA VAL A 260 -3.58 4.43 -0.56
C VAL A 260 -3.10 2.98 -0.65
N GLU A 261 -3.93 2.11 -1.22
CA GLU A 261 -3.65 0.67 -1.40
C GLU A 261 -4.23 0.15 -2.71
N GLU A 262 -3.74 -0.99 -3.21
CA GLU A 262 -4.26 -1.59 -4.43
C GLU A 262 -5.74 -1.98 -4.29
N CYS A 263 -6.54 -1.72 -5.33
CA CYS A 263 -7.95 -2.10 -5.36
C CYS A 263 -8.09 -3.59 -5.68
N MET A 264 -8.59 -4.36 -4.72
CA MET A 264 -8.94 -5.76 -4.94
C MET A 264 -10.20 -5.89 -5.80
N THR A 265 -10.19 -6.85 -6.73
CA THR A 265 -11.37 -7.20 -7.53
C THR A 265 -11.91 -8.55 -7.08
N GLY A 266 -13.17 -8.58 -6.68
CA GLY A 266 -13.85 -9.78 -6.19
C GLY A 266 -14.81 -9.45 -5.06
N GLU A 267 -15.36 -10.49 -4.44
CA GLU A 267 -16.29 -10.34 -3.33
C GLU A 267 -15.53 -10.01 -2.05
N PHE A 268 -15.75 -8.80 -1.54
CA PHE A 268 -15.16 -8.35 -0.28
C PHE A 268 -15.93 -8.95 0.90
N ARG A 269 -15.24 -9.71 1.75
CA ARG A 269 -15.84 -10.40 2.90
C ARG A 269 -15.09 -10.07 4.19
N LYS A 270 -15.81 -10.13 5.31
CA LYS A 270 -15.27 -10.00 6.66
C LYS A 270 -15.38 -11.36 7.37
N TYR A 271 -14.27 -11.86 7.89
CA TYR A 271 -14.16 -13.18 8.52
C TYR A 271 -14.38 -13.11 10.03
N ASN A 272 -13.86 -12.07 10.67
CA ASN A 272 -14.14 -11.76 12.08
C ASN A 272 -14.20 -10.24 12.28
N ASN A 273 -14.67 -9.82 13.45
CA ASN A 273 -14.79 -8.42 13.80
C ASN A 273 -14.04 -8.08 15.10
N ASN A 274 -14.07 -6.81 15.42
CA ASN A 274 -13.47 -6.21 16.60
C ASN A 274 -14.13 -6.60 17.94
N ASN A 275 -15.33 -7.20 17.92
CA ASN A 275 -16.05 -7.67 19.09
C ASN A 275 -15.76 -9.15 19.38
N GLY A 276 -14.83 -9.76 18.64
CA GLY A 276 -14.49 -11.17 18.72
C GLY A 276 -15.51 -12.10 18.09
N ASP A 277 -16.49 -11.58 17.33
CA ASP A 277 -17.40 -12.42 16.56
C ASP A 277 -16.71 -12.90 15.28
N GLU A 278 -16.96 -14.15 14.92
CA GLU A 278 -16.41 -14.82 13.74
C GLU A 278 -17.52 -15.47 12.92
N ILE A 279 -17.31 -15.57 11.61
CA ILE A 279 -18.19 -16.37 10.76
C ILE A 279 -18.07 -17.85 11.09
N ILE A 280 -19.10 -18.63 10.76
CA ILE A 280 -18.97 -20.09 10.73
C ILE A 280 -18.23 -20.43 9.42
N PRO A 281 -17.01 -21.01 9.47
CA PRO A 281 -16.24 -21.26 8.27
C PRO A 281 -16.92 -22.33 7.41
N THR A 282 -17.08 -22.03 6.12
CA THR A 282 -17.69 -22.90 5.10
C THR A 282 -16.65 -23.60 4.23
N ASN A 283 -15.41 -23.11 4.22
CA ASN A 283 -14.32 -23.61 3.40
C ASN A 283 -12.96 -23.47 4.10
N THR A 284 -11.93 -24.11 3.54
CA THR A 284 -10.59 -24.16 4.11
C THR A 284 -9.92 -22.79 4.22
N LEU A 285 -10.20 -21.87 3.29
CA LEU A 285 -9.65 -20.51 3.35
C LEU A 285 -10.17 -19.77 4.59
N GLU A 286 -11.48 -19.81 4.82
CA GLU A 286 -12.12 -19.21 5.99
C GLU A 286 -11.61 -19.81 7.30
N GLU A 287 -11.43 -21.14 7.37
CA GLU A 287 -10.82 -21.78 8.53
C GLU A 287 -9.41 -21.24 8.82
N ILE A 288 -8.59 -21.04 7.77
CA ILE A 288 -7.23 -20.51 7.90
C ILE A 288 -7.23 -19.06 8.36
N MET A 289 -8.15 -18.24 7.86
CA MET A 289 -8.29 -16.84 8.31
C MET A 289 -8.62 -16.77 9.79
N LEU A 290 -9.60 -17.55 10.26
CA LEU A 290 -9.96 -17.56 11.68
C LEU A 290 -8.83 -18.12 12.56
N ALA A 291 -8.15 -19.17 12.08
CA ALA A 291 -6.99 -19.73 12.77
C ALA A 291 -5.79 -18.77 12.82
N PHE A 292 -5.66 -17.86 11.85
CA PHE A 292 -4.60 -16.85 11.84
C PHE A 292 -4.75 -15.89 13.03
N SER A 293 -5.95 -15.38 13.33
CA SER A 293 -6.17 -14.55 14.52
C SER A 293 -5.75 -15.25 15.81
N HIS A 294 -6.17 -16.51 15.99
CA HIS A 294 -5.75 -17.32 17.14
C HIS A 294 -4.22 -17.50 17.16
N TRP A 295 -3.62 -17.86 16.02
CA TRP A 295 -2.18 -18.01 15.90
C TRP A 295 -1.42 -16.74 16.30
N THR A 296 -1.91 -15.55 15.94
CA THR A 296 -1.23 -14.29 16.33
C THR A 296 -1.16 -14.10 17.84
N TYR A 297 -2.23 -14.45 18.55
CA TYR A 297 -2.28 -14.39 20.01
C TYR A 297 -1.27 -15.33 20.65
N GLU A 298 -1.25 -16.59 20.21
CA GLU A 298 -0.34 -17.60 20.76
C GLU A 298 1.14 -17.34 20.38
N TYR A 299 1.39 -16.93 19.12
CA TYR A 299 2.73 -16.64 18.64
C TYR A 299 3.39 -15.47 19.38
N THR A 300 2.59 -14.45 19.71
CA THR A 300 3.05 -13.28 20.47
C THR A 300 2.89 -13.45 21.98
N ARG A 301 2.66 -14.70 22.45
CA ARG A 301 2.55 -15.04 23.88
C ARG A 301 1.49 -14.21 24.62
N GLY A 302 0.40 -13.89 23.93
CA GLY A 302 -0.72 -13.13 24.46
C GLY A 302 -0.57 -11.61 24.37
N GLU A 303 0.54 -11.09 23.81
CA GLU A 303 0.78 -9.63 23.76
C GLU A 303 -0.04 -8.93 22.67
N LEU A 304 -0.20 -9.57 21.51
CA LEU A 304 -0.89 -9.00 20.35
C LEU A 304 -1.97 -9.92 19.80
N LEU A 305 -3.08 -9.34 19.36
CA LEU A 305 -4.16 -10.04 18.68
C LEU A 305 -4.54 -9.28 17.41
N VAL A 306 -4.59 -9.97 16.27
CA VAL A 306 -5.07 -9.39 15.01
C VAL A 306 -6.53 -9.78 14.78
N LEU A 307 -7.42 -8.79 14.74
CA LEU A 307 -8.85 -8.92 14.41
C LEU A 307 -9.23 -8.07 13.18
N ASP A 308 -10.52 -8.03 12.89
CA ASP A 308 -11.12 -7.37 11.73
C ASP A 308 -10.55 -7.88 10.40
N LEU A 309 -10.34 -9.20 10.32
CA LEU A 309 -9.86 -9.84 9.10
C LEU A 309 -10.90 -9.69 7.99
N GLN A 310 -10.55 -8.95 6.95
CA GLN A 310 -11.44 -8.66 5.83
C GLN A 310 -10.65 -8.46 4.53
N GLY A 311 -11.26 -8.78 3.40
CA GLY A 311 -10.65 -8.64 2.08
C GLY A 311 -11.26 -9.55 1.03
N VAL A 312 -10.46 -9.91 0.02
CA VAL A 312 -10.88 -10.75 -1.11
C VAL A 312 -9.95 -11.97 -1.19
N GLY A 313 -10.49 -13.15 -0.92
CA GLY A 313 -9.72 -14.39 -0.94
C GLY A 313 -8.62 -14.37 0.13
N GLU A 314 -7.37 -14.63 -0.29
CA GLU A 314 -6.18 -14.60 0.58
C GLU A 314 -5.67 -13.18 0.90
N ASN A 315 -6.11 -12.18 0.12
CA ASN A 315 -5.65 -10.80 0.25
C ASN A 315 -6.54 -10.06 1.26
N LEU A 316 -5.91 -9.54 2.29
CA LEU A 316 -6.55 -8.87 3.41
C LEU A 316 -6.15 -7.38 3.45
N THR A 317 -7.00 -6.57 4.05
CA THR A 317 -6.73 -5.16 4.32
C THR A 317 -7.48 -4.72 5.57
N ASP A 318 -7.15 -3.53 6.10
CA ASP A 318 -7.82 -2.93 7.26
C ASP A 318 -7.91 -3.82 8.52
N PRO A 319 -6.82 -4.48 8.95
CA PRO A 319 -6.84 -5.23 10.20
C PRO A 319 -6.86 -4.29 11.40
N SER A 320 -7.30 -4.79 12.55
CA SER A 320 -7.09 -4.16 13.86
C SER A 320 -6.07 -4.97 14.65
N VAL A 321 -4.95 -4.33 15.04
CA VAL A 321 -3.90 -4.97 15.85
C VAL A 321 -4.04 -4.48 17.29
N ILE A 322 -4.51 -5.36 18.16
CA ILE A 322 -4.88 -5.08 19.54
C ILE A 322 -3.74 -5.54 20.46
N LYS A 323 -3.37 -4.71 21.43
CA LYS A 323 -2.35 -5.01 22.44
C LYS A 323 -3.04 -5.35 23.78
N ALA A 324 -2.58 -6.39 24.45
CA ALA A 324 -3.27 -6.95 25.62
C ALA A 324 -3.10 -6.17 26.94
N GLU A 325 -2.01 -5.41 27.10
CA GLU A 325 -1.57 -4.93 28.43
C GLU A 325 -1.81 -3.45 28.74
N GLU A 326 -2.68 -2.73 28.02
CA GLU A 326 -2.83 -1.29 28.24
C GLU A 326 -3.98 -0.95 29.23
N LYS A 327 -3.71 -1.01 30.53
CA LYS A 327 -4.61 -0.46 31.60
C LYS A 327 -4.70 1.07 31.61
N ARG A 328 -4.07 1.76 30.65
CA ARG A 328 -4.11 3.22 30.52
C ARG A 328 -4.88 3.57 29.26
N SER A 329 -6.04 4.21 29.45
CA SER A 329 -7.00 4.61 28.43
C SER A 329 -6.50 5.66 27.41
N SER A 330 -5.19 5.78 27.16
CA SER A 330 -4.64 6.64 26.12
C SER A 330 -3.30 6.21 25.52
N ASP A 331 -2.69 5.09 25.95
CA ASP A 331 -1.45 4.60 25.33
C ASP A 331 -1.78 3.74 24.09
N MET A 332 -2.22 4.46 23.05
CA MET A 332 -1.94 4.25 21.63
C MET A 332 -1.96 2.80 21.06
N VAL A 333 -3.17 2.28 20.83
CA VAL A 333 -3.44 1.18 19.87
C VAL A 333 -2.81 1.50 18.50
N PHE A 334 -2.32 0.49 17.76
CA PHE A 334 -1.65 0.67 16.46
C PHE A 334 -2.45 1.55 15.47
N GLY A 335 -3.78 1.67 15.61
CA GLY A 335 -4.65 2.55 14.84
C GLY A 335 -5.82 3.12 15.67
N PRO A 336 -6.74 3.88 15.04
CA PRO A 336 -7.81 4.62 15.73
C PRO A 336 -8.95 3.77 16.32
N ALA A 337 -8.83 2.44 16.27
CA ALA A 337 -9.84 1.51 16.77
C ALA A 337 -9.64 1.24 18.28
N ASN A 338 -10.48 1.84 19.12
CA ASN A 338 -10.41 1.72 20.58
C ASN A 338 -11.11 0.45 21.09
N LEU A 339 -10.42 -0.71 21.09
CA LEU A 339 -11.07 -2.02 21.34
C LEU A 339 -10.50 -2.82 22.51
N GLY A 340 -9.29 -2.49 22.97
CA GLY A 340 -8.72 -2.85 24.28
C GLY A 340 -8.89 -4.31 24.76
N GLU A 341 -8.92 -4.46 26.09
CA GLU A 341 -8.96 -5.73 26.84
C GLU A 341 -10.26 -6.53 26.60
N ASP A 342 -11.37 -5.82 26.39
CA ASP A 342 -12.67 -6.45 26.11
C ASP A 342 -12.68 -7.21 24.79
N ALA A 343 -12.01 -6.72 23.76
CA ALA A 343 -11.90 -7.43 22.48
C ALA A 343 -11.15 -8.75 22.62
N ILE A 344 -10.07 -8.79 23.39
CA ILE A 344 -9.29 -10.01 23.66
C ILE A 344 -10.11 -10.99 24.49
N LYS A 345 -10.74 -10.51 25.56
CA LYS A 345 -11.62 -11.33 26.39
C LYS A 345 -12.76 -11.95 25.57
N ASN A 346 -13.42 -11.15 24.75
CA ASN A 346 -14.51 -11.61 23.89
C ASN A 346 -14.01 -12.62 22.86
N PHE A 347 -12.88 -12.36 22.21
CA PHE A 347 -12.27 -13.30 21.26
C PHE A 347 -11.94 -14.64 21.93
N ARG A 348 -11.28 -14.65 23.09
CA ARG A 348 -10.98 -15.90 23.83
C ARG A 348 -12.25 -16.69 24.21
N ALA A 349 -13.32 -15.99 24.56
CA ALA A 349 -14.59 -16.62 24.93
C ALA A 349 -15.34 -17.20 23.71
N LYS A 350 -15.32 -16.48 22.59
CA LYS A 350 -16.15 -16.74 21.41
C LYS A 350 -15.46 -17.55 20.31
N HIS A 351 -14.13 -17.56 20.25
CA HIS A 351 -13.41 -18.29 19.20
C HIS A 351 -13.65 -19.80 19.29
N HIS A 352 -13.88 -20.43 18.15
CA HIS A 352 -14.05 -21.86 17.98
C HIS A 352 -12.87 -22.43 17.20
N CYS A 353 -12.04 -23.24 17.87
CA CYS A 353 -10.92 -23.90 17.22
C CYS A 353 -11.38 -24.83 16.08
N ASN A 354 -10.91 -24.56 14.87
CA ASN A 354 -11.22 -25.33 13.67
C ASN A 354 -10.09 -26.32 13.30
N SER A 355 -10.20 -26.95 12.12
CA SER A 355 -9.22 -27.94 11.68
C SER A 355 -7.81 -27.36 11.50
N CYS A 356 -7.72 -26.09 11.08
CA CYS A 356 -6.47 -25.36 10.93
C CYS A 356 -5.81 -25.08 12.28
N CYS A 357 -6.57 -24.64 13.30
CA CYS A 357 -6.05 -24.44 14.66
C CYS A 357 -5.38 -25.72 15.19
N ARG A 358 -6.02 -26.89 14.97
CA ARG A 358 -5.45 -28.20 15.35
C ARG A 358 -4.20 -28.56 14.56
N LYS A 359 -4.16 -28.29 13.24
CA LYS A 359 -2.96 -28.50 12.41
C LYS A 359 -1.79 -27.64 12.88
N LEU A 360 -2.06 -26.42 13.33
CA LEU A 360 -1.09 -25.49 13.91
C LEU A 360 -0.70 -25.85 15.35
N LYS A 361 -1.34 -26.87 15.95
CA LYS A 361 -1.17 -27.29 17.35
C LYS A 361 -1.42 -26.15 18.35
N LEU A 362 -2.40 -25.29 18.04
CA LEU A 362 -2.77 -24.21 18.92
C LEU A 362 -3.56 -24.76 20.13
N PRO A 363 -3.24 -24.30 21.35
CA PRO A 363 -3.97 -24.67 22.56
C PRO A 363 -5.35 -24.02 22.59
N ASP A 364 -6.23 -24.45 23.49
CA ASP A 364 -7.52 -23.79 23.65
C ASP A 364 -7.36 -22.44 24.35
N LEU A 365 -7.92 -21.37 23.78
CA LEU A 365 -7.88 -20.01 24.32
C LEU A 365 -8.62 -19.88 25.67
N LYS A 366 -9.50 -20.84 25.97
CA LYS A 366 -10.26 -20.91 27.24
C LYS A 366 -9.45 -21.51 28.39
N ARG A 367 -8.21 -21.96 28.15
CA ARG A 367 -7.32 -22.45 29.21
C ARG A 367 -6.98 -21.32 30.19
N ASN A 368 -6.69 -21.70 31.43
CA ASN A 368 -6.23 -20.77 32.44
C ASN A 368 -4.73 -20.48 32.22
N ASP A 369 -4.38 -19.19 32.12
CA ASP A 369 -3.01 -18.75 31.79
C ASP A 369 -1.97 -19.16 32.85
N TYR A 370 -2.42 -19.50 34.06
CA TYR A 370 -1.59 -19.88 35.21
C TYR A 370 -1.47 -21.39 35.46
N THR A 371 -2.08 -22.24 34.62
CA THR A 371 -1.90 -23.69 34.70
C THR A 371 -1.20 -24.18 33.43
N PRO A 372 0.14 -24.32 33.43
CA PRO A 372 0.80 -25.01 32.33
C PRO A 372 0.31 -26.46 32.32
N ASP A 373 -0.09 -26.94 31.14
CA ASP A 373 -0.57 -28.31 30.95
C ASP A 373 0.37 -29.29 31.67
N LYS A 374 -0.17 -30.06 32.62
CA LYS A 374 0.55 -31.21 33.17
C LYS A 374 0.81 -32.13 31.98
N ILE A 375 2.06 -32.18 31.55
CA ILE A 375 2.56 -33.17 30.60
C ILE A 375 2.26 -34.54 31.24
N ILE A 376 1.19 -35.19 30.80
CA ILE A 376 0.94 -36.59 31.12
C ILE A 376 1.96 -37.37 30.29
N PHE A 377 3.11 -37.63 30.88
CA PHE A 377 3.97 -38.72 30.42
C PHE A 377 3.19 -40.03 30.58
N PRO A 378 3.17 -40.92 29.58
CA PRO A 378 2.68 -42.28 29.79
C PRO A 378 3.52 -42.89 30.93
N GLN A 379 2.87 -43.25 32.03
CA GLN A 379 3.50 -44.08 33.04
C GLN A 379 3.68 -45.47 32.44
N ASP A 380 4.93 -45.89 32.27
CA ASP A 380 5.24 -47.29 32.05
C ASP A 380 4.82 -48.10 33.29
N GLU A 381 4.18 -49.23 33.01
CA GLU A 381 3.63 -50.23 33.94
C GLU A 381 4.60 -50.66 35.05
N PRO A 382 4.11 -51.02 36.26
CA PRO A 382 4.96 -51.39 37.38
C PRO A 382 5.48 -52.83 37.19
N SER A 383 6.80 -52.96 37.13
CA SER A 383 7.46 -54.27 37.24
C SER A 383 7.61 -54.65 38.71
N ASP A 384 6.89 -55.71 39.05
CA ASP A 384 6.89 -56.46 40.29
C ASP A 384 8.30 -56.92 40.69
N LEU A 385 8.85 -56.45 41.82
CA LEU A 385 9.92 -57.14 42.55
C LEU A 385 9.80 -56.88 44.06
N THR A 386 9.38 -57.94 44.73
CA THR A 386 9.40 -58.19 46.17
C THR A 386 10.83 -58.15 46.72
N LEU A 387 11.03 -57.52 47.89
CA LEU A 387 11.95 -57.95 48.96
C LEU A 387 11.70 -57.14 50.25
N GLN A 388 11.77 -57.84 51.39
CA GLN A 388 11.27 -57.53 52.73
C GLN A 388 12.25 -56.69 53.62
N PRO A 389 11.85 -56.26 54.84
CA PRO A 389 12.20 -54.97 55.45
C PRO A 389 13.33 -55.01 56.52
N GLY A 390 13.93 -53.85 56.81
CA GLY A 390 14.87 -53.68 57.92
C GLY A 390 15.07 -52.23 58.39
N SER A 391 14.55 -51.95 59.59
CA SER A 391 14.95 -51.00 60.66
C SER A 391 15.32 -49.51 60.39
N ALA A 392 14.55 -48.63 61.05
CA ALA A 392 14.87 -47.41 61.86
C ALA A 392 16.10 -46.54 61.48
N THR A 393 16.06 -45.21 61.37
CA THR A 393 15.63 -44.17 62.34
C THR A 393 15.61 -42.77 61.67
N LYS A 394 14.68 -41.91 62.11
CA LYS A 394 14.67 -40.43 62.29
C LYS A 394 15.39 -39.46 61.32
N GLU A 395 14.68 -38.34 61.13
CA GLU A 395 15.10 -36.91 61.01
C GLU A 395 15.00 -36.17 59.64
N SER A 396 13.99 -35.28 59.61
CA SER A 396 13.95 -33.86 59.21
C SER A 396 14.59 -33.35 57.90
N GLU A 397 13.72 -32.73 57.10
CA GLU A 397 13.85 -31.45 56.38
C GLU A 397 15.20 -31.06 55.73
N SER A 398 15.19 -30.87 54.41
CA SER A 398 15.37 -29.52 53.83
C SER A 398 15.23 -29.56 52.31
N THR A 399 14.37 -28.66 51.82
CA THR A 399 14.21 -28.26 50.43
C THR A 399 15.49 -27.63 49.90
N ASN A 400 16.02 -28.14 48.78
CA ASN A 400 16.99 -27.41 47.96
C ASN A 400 16.46 -27.27 46.53
N SER A 401 16.04 -26.04 46.25
CA SER A 401 15.68 -25.52 44.93
C SER A 401 16.95 -25.32 44.11
N ILE A 402 17.07 -26.02 42.98
CA ILE A 402 18.10 -25.75 41.96
C ILE A 402 17.45 -24.94 40.86
N ARG A 403 17.81 -23.65 40.86
CA ARG A 403 17.58 -22.66 39.82
C ARG A 403 18.50 -22.99 38.64
N LEU A 404 17.95 -23.53 37.54
CA LEU A 404 18.65 -23.59 36.26
C LEU A 404 18.28 -22.35 35.45
N MET A 405 19.28 -21.48 35.25
CA MET A 405 19.29 -20.54 34.14
C MET A 405 19.54 -21.33 32.85
N LEU A 406 18.68 -21.11 31.85
CA LEU A 406 19.02 -20.89 30.44
C LEU A 406 17.79 -20.36 29.70
#